data_AF-A0A182YK08-F1
#
_entry.id   AF-A0A182YK08-F1
#
_cell.length_a   1.000
_cell.length_b   1.000
_cell.length_c   1.000
_cell.angle_alpha   90.00
_cell.angle_beta   90.00
_cell.angle_gamma   90.00
#
_symmetry.space_group_name_H-M   'P 1'
#
loop_
_entity.id
_entity.type
_entity.pdbx_description
1 polymer ?
#
loop_
_entity_poly.entity_id
_entity_poly.type
_entity_poly.pdbx_seq_one_letter_code
_entity_poly.pdbx_strand_id
1 'polypeptide(L)'
;MRCLSYINLFVLGVLALVLSANADRPCGCPRIYVPVCGTDLKTYASQCVLDCRSDSNYGRKVDLKLLREGRCNDTDQVEEHK
;
A
#
# COMPACT_ATOMS: atom_id res chain seq x y z
N MET A 1 5.35 -44.67 -7.41
CA MET A 1 5.76 -44.36 -6.01
C MET A 1 6.76 -43.20 -5.91
N ARG A 2 7.67 -43.00 -6.88
CA ARG A 2 8.63 -41.87 -6.89
C ARG A 2 8.01 -40.52 -7.33
N CYS A 3 7.05 -40.52 -8.26
CA CYS A 3 6.35 -39.30 -8.71
C CYS A 3 5.59 -38.58 -7.59
N LEU A 4 4.94 -39.34 -6.70
CA LEU A 4 4.23 -38.76 -5.56
C LEU A 4 5.20 -38.09 -4.58
N SER A 5 6.41 -38.61 -4.45
CA SER A 5 7.47 -37.98 -3.64
C SER A 5 7.97 -36.67 -4.27
N TYR A 6 8.15 -36.62 -5.60
CA TYR A 6 8.52 -35.38 -6.30
C TYR A 6 7.43 -34.31 -6.24
N ILE A 7 6.15 -34.70 -6.38
CA ILE A 7 5.02 -33.78 -6.26
C ILE A 7 4.97 -33.21 -4.85
N ASN A 8 5.11 -34.03 -3.81
CA ASN A 8 5.16 -33.55 -2.43
C ASN A 8 6.35 -32.61 -2.18
N LEU A 9 7.54 -32.95 -2.68
CA LEU A 9 8.72 -32.10 -2.54
C LEU A 9 8.54 -30.74 -3.23
N PHE A 10 7.96 -30.74 -4.43
CA PHE A 10 7.66 -29.52 -5.17
C PHE A 10 6.58 -28.68 -4.48
N VAL A 11 5.51 -29.30 -3.98
CA VAL A 11 4.43 -28.63 -3.24
C VAL A 11 4.95 -28.03 -1.94
N LEU A 12 5.79 -28.75 -1.18
CA LEU A 12 6.43 -28.22 0.04
C LEU A 12 7.36 -27.05 -0.26
N GLY A 13 8.10 -27.11 -1.37
CA GLY A 13 8.93 -26.01 -1.85
C GLY A 13 8.12 -24.76 -2.21
N VAL A 14 7.06 -24.92 -3.00
CA VAL A 14 6.16 -23.81 -3.37
C VAL A 14 5.45 -23.24 -2.13
N LEU A 15 5.00 -24.09 -1.21
CA LEU A 15 4.36 -23.67 0.03
C LEU A 15 5.31 -22.82 0.90
N ALA A 16 6.57 -23.24 1.04
CA ALA A 16 7.58 -22.46 1.77
C ALA A 16 7.87 -21.09 1.12
N LEU A 17 7.89 -21.03 -0.23
CA LEU A 17 8.05 -19.77 -0.96
C LEU A 17 6.87 -18.82 -0.75
N VAL A 18 5.64 -19.34 -0.80
CA VAL A 18 4.42 -18.52 -0.62
C VAL A 18 4.27 -18.03 0.81
N LEU A 19 4.65 -18.84 1.81
CA LEU A 19 4.64 -18.44 3.23
C LEU A 19 5.58 -17.27 3.55
N SER A 20 6.64 -17.06 2.76
CA SER A 20 7.66 -16.05 3.02
C SER A 20 7.35 -14.67 2.42
N ALA A 21 6.22 -14.50 1.71
CA ALA A 21 5.97 -13.32 0.87
C ALA A 21 5.28 -12.12 1.57
N ASN A 22 4.97 -12.20 2.86
CA ASN A 22 4.31 -11.09 3.58
C ASN A 22 5.30 -10.29 4.42
N ALA A 23 6.21 -9.59 3.76
CA ALA A 23 7.01 -8.55 4.40
C ALA A 23 6.22 -7.23 4.36
N ASP A 24 5.38 -7.00 5.36
CA ASP A 24 4.86 -5.66 5.65
C ASP A 24 6.07 -4.78 6.02
N ARG A 25 6.48 -3.90 5.10
CA ARG A 25 7.66 -3.05 5.32
C ARG A 25 7.30 -2.01 6.38
N PRO A 26 8.05 -1.91 7.49
CA PRO A 26 7.77 -0.88 8.49
C PRO A 26 7.96 0.49 7.86
N CYS A 27 6.91 1.30 7.85
CA CYS A 27 6.98 2.69 7.39
C CYS A 27 7.67 3.57 8.44
N GLY A 28 8.94 3.87 8.21
CA GLY A 28 9.69 4.85 9.00
C GLY A 28 9.53 6.26 8.44
N CYS A 29 8.58 7.04 8.97
CA CYS A 29 8.43 8.45 8.61
C CYS A 29 8.83 9.37 9.77
N PRO A 30 9.56 10.48 9.51
CA PRO A 30 9.81 11.50 10.53
C PRO A 30 8.50 12.18 10.94
N ARG A 31 8.45 12.68 12.17
CA ARG A 31 7.28 13.40 12.72
C ARG A 31 7.22 14.85 12.22
N ILE A 32 7.19 15.02 10.89
CA ILE A 32 7.08 16.32 10.22
C ILE A 32 5.62 16.53 9.84
N TYR A 33 5.08 17.71 10.15
CA TYR A 33 3.71 18.09 9.81
C TYR A 33 3.69 19.04 8.61
N VAL A 34 3.54 18.47 7.42
CA VAL A 34 3.39 19.19 6.13
C VAL A 34 2.26 18.48 5.39
N PRO A 35 0.99 18.82 5.68
CA PRO A 35 -0.13 18.00 5.28
C PRO A 35 -0.30 17.91 3.77
N VAL A 36 -0.79 16.77 3.30
CA VAL A 36 -1.12 16.50 1.89
C VAL A 36 -2.49 15.85 1.77
N CYS A 37 -3.19 16.06 0.65
CA CYS A 37 -4.49 15.46 0.37
C CYS A 37 -4.30 14.26 -0.57
N GLY A 38 -4.84 13.11 -0.19
CA GLY A 38 -4.83 11.91 -1.03
C GLY A 38 -6.03 11.85 -1.98
N THR A 39 -5.94 11.01 -3.01
CA THR A 39 -7.07 10.70 -3.92
C THR A 39 -8.26 10.04 -3.22
N ASP A 40 -8.04 9.50 -2.02
CA ASP A 40 -9.11 9.01 -1.14
C ASP A 40 -9.76 10.11 -0.29
N LEU A 41 -9.47 11.38 -0.59
CA LEU A 41 -9.99 12.57 0.06
C LEU A 41 -9.66 12.66 1.55
N LYS A 42 -8.58 11.98 1.97
CA LYS A 42 -8.06 12.07 3.34
C LYS A 42 -6.80 12.90 3.40
N THR A 43 -6.68 13.65 4.49
CA THR A 43 -5.47 14.40 4.81
C THR A 43 -4.45 13.50 5.47
N TYR A 44 -3.24 13.46 4.92
CA TYR A 44 -2.07 12.79 5.50
C TYR A 44 -1.13 13.81 6.11
N ALA A 45 -0.44 13.45 7.19
CA ALA A 45 0.41 14.39 7.94
C ALA A 45 1.65 14.87 7.16
N SER A 46 2.12 14.06 6.22
CA SER A 46 3.20 14.36 5.28
C SER A 46 3.14 13.45 4.06
N GLN A 47 3.87 13.81 3.01
CA GLN A 47 4.05 12.98 1.82
C GLN A 47 4.55 11.57 2.17
N CYS A 48 5.53 11.45 3.08
CA CYS A 48 6.03 10.15 3.53
C CYS A 48 4.92 9.26 4.09
N VAL A 49 4.01 9.83 4.88
CA VAL A 49 2.90 9.08 5.48
C VAL A 49 1.88 8.65 4.41
N LEU A 50 1.64 9.50 3.41
CA LEU A 50 0.81 9.16 2.25
C LEU A 50 1.43 8.00 1.46
N ASP A 51 2.71 8.08 1.12
CA ASP A 51 3.42 7.06 0.32
C ASP A 51 3.43 5.71 1.05
N CYS A 52 3.72 5.73 2.35
CA CYS A 52 3.58 4.56 3.21
C CYS A 52 2.17 3.95 3.13
N ARG A 53 1.14 4.79 3.19
CA ARG A 53 -0.24 4.30 3.14
C ARG A 53 -0.58 3.77 1.76
N SER A 54 -0.01 4.34 0.69
CA SER A 54 -0.17 3.88 -0.68
C SER A 54 0.28 2.43 -0.86
N ASP A 55 1.41 2.05 -0.26
CA ASP A 55 1.95 0.69 -0.32
C ASP A 55 1.13 -0.36 0.47
N SER A 56 0.29 0.10 1.40
CA SER A 56 -0.55 -0.78 2.20
C SER A 56 -1.62 -1.49 1.34
N ASN A 57 -2.18 -2.60 1.85
CA ASN A 57 -3.28 -3.29 1.19
C ASN A 57 -4.48 -2.36 0.93
N TYR A 58 -4.71 -1.37 1.80
CA TYR A 58 -5.74 -0.36 1.58
C TYR A 58 -5.37 0.60 0.45
N GLY A 59 -4.15 1.16 0.48
CA GLY A 59 -3.69 2.13 -0.52
C GLY A 59 -3.71 1.56 -1.93
N ARG A 60 -3.19 0.34 -2.12
CA ARG A 60 -3.26 -0.39 -3.40
C ARG A 60 -4.69 -0.67 -3.86
N LYS A 61 -5.63 -0.91 -2.94
CA LYS A 61 -7.03 -1.20 -3.27
C LYS A 61 -7.77 0.03 -3.82
N VAL A 62 -7.42 1.22 -3.34
CA VAL A 62 -8.09 2.48 -3.72
C VAL A 62 -7.25 3.34 -4.69
N ASP A 63 -6.13 2.81 -5.18
CA ASP A 63 -5.14 3.54 -5.97
C ASP A 63 -4.77 4.89 -5.31
N LEU A 64 -4.41 4.82 -4.03
CA LEU A 64 -4.10 5.99 -3.21
C LEU A 64 -2.88 6.72 -3.76
N LYS A 65 -3.09 7.95 -4.23
CA LYS A 65 -2.08 8.85 -4.76
C LYS A 65 -2.21 10.22 -4.11
N LEU A 66 -1.23 11.07 -4.33
CA LEU A 66 -1.33 12.49 -4.00
C LEU A 66 -2.37 13.13 -4.92
N LEU A 67 -3.38 13.78 -4.34
CA LEU A 67 -4.30 14.65 -5.05
C LEU A 67 -3.74 16.07 -5.13
N ARG A 68 -3.36 16.65 -3.98
CA ARG A 68 -2.84 18.02 -3.88
C ARG A 68 -2.04 18.22 -2.60
N GLU A 69 -1.12 19.20 -2.61
CA GLU A 69 -0.47 19.68 -1.40
C GLU A 69 -1.45 20.40 -0.46
N GLY A 70 -1.21 20.30 0.85
CA GLY A 70 -2.10 20.85 1.87
C GLY A 70 -3.17 19.86 2.34
N ARG A 71 -4.03 20.30 3.26
CA ARG A 71 -5.15 19.47 3.74
C ARG A 71 -6.24 19.37 2.68
N CYS A 72 -7.02 18.29 2.75
CA CYS A 72 -8.24 18.18 1.95
C CYS A 72 -9.29 19.21 2.38
N ASN A 73 -10.12 19.64 1.43
CA ASN A 73 -11.26 20.53 1.61
C ASN A 73 -12.51 19.95 0.90
N ASP A 74 -13.65 20.60 1.07
CA ASP A 74 -14.93 20.12 0.50
C ASP A 74 -14.95 20.16 -1.04
N THR A 75 -14.10 20.99 -1.67
CA THR A 75 -14.01 21.10 -3.13
C THR A 75 -13.20 19.99 -3.78
N ASP A 76 -12.36 19.28 -3.01
CA ASP A 76 -11.51 18.21 -3.52
C ASP A 76 -12.34 16.98 -4.00
N GLN A 77 -13.63 16.91 -3.63
CA GLN A 77 -14.57 15.88 -4.13
C GLN A 77 -15.02 16.08 -5.58
N VAL A 78 -14.69 17.23 -6.18
CA VAL A 78 -15.20 17.66 -7.51
C VAL A 78 -14.15 17.48 -8.62
N GLU A 79 -12.92 17.10 -8.26
CA GLU A 79 -11.77 16.93 -9.19
C GLU A 79 -11.73 15.52 -9.83
N GLU A 80 -12.87 14.92 -10.14
CA GLU A 80 -12.93 13.72 -10.99
C GLU A 80 -13.60 14.13 -12.31
N HIS A 81 -12.78 14.31 -13.36
CA HIS A 81 -13.07 14.70 -14.75
C HIS A 81 -12.71 16.14 -15.14
N LYS A 82 -11.42 16.33 -15.44
CA LYS A 82 -11.05 17.08 -16.65
C LYS A 82 -10.13 16.23 -17.51
#